data_AF-A0A939JP31-F1
#
_entry.id   AF-A0A939JP31-F1
#
_cell.length_a   1.000
_cell.length_b   1.000
_cell.length_c   1.000
_cell.angle_alpha   90.00
_cell.angle_beta   90.00
_cell.angle_gamma   90.00
#
_symmetry.space_group_name_H-M   'P 1'
#
loop_
_entity.id
_entity.type
_entity.pdbx_description
1 polymer ?
#
loop_
_entity_poly.entity_id
_entity_poly.type
_entity_poly.pdbx_seq_one_letter_code
_entity_poly.pdbx_strand_id
1 'polypeptide(L)' 'MKIRGIGPWTVQNVLLFGLGRPNLFPAADIGIQNAIKRHFGLNDKPTKEQMLEMSKEWHPYLSYASLYLWR' A
#
# COMPACT_ATOMS: atom_id res chain seq x y z
N MET A 1 3.91 19.73 -10.91
CA MET A 1 3.21 20.66 -10.00
C MET A 1 3.11 20.02 -8.63
N LYS A 2 3.50 20.71 -7.54
CA LYS A 2 3.23 20.27 -6.16
C LYS A 2 2.12 21.15 -5.60
N ILE A 3 1.03 20.53 -5.14
CA ILE A 3 -0.09 21.24 -4.52
C ILE A 3 0.11 21.19 -3.00
N ARG A 4 0.12 22.35 -2.34
CA ARG A 4 0.24 22.41 -0.88
C ARG A 4 -0.93 21.64 -0.24
N GLY A 5 -0.62 20.71 0.65
CA GLY A 5 -1.60 19.84 1.30
C GLY A 5 -1.86 18.49 0.61
N ILE A 6 -1.34 18.27 -0.59
CA ILE A 6 -1.45 16.98 -1.30
C ILE A 6 -0.12 16.24 -1.23
N GLY A 7 -0.07 15.22 -0.37
CA GLY A 7 1.09 14.34 -0.21
C GLY A 7 1.00 13.07 -1.08
N PRO A 8 2.09 12.28 -1.15
CA PRO A 8 2.12 11.02 -1.88
C PRO A 8 1.00 10.06 -1.50
N TRP A 9 0.67 9.98 -0.20
CA TRP A 9 -0.42 9.14 0.31
C TRP A 9 -1.78 9.55 -0.25
N THR A 10 -2.07 10.86 -0.32
CA THR A 10 -3.32 11.38 -0.90
C THR A 10 -3.43 11.03 -2.38
N VAL A 11 -2.34 11.22 -3.14
CA VAL A 11 -2.30 10.86 -4.57
C VAL A 11 -2.53 9.37 -4.76
N GLN A 12 -1.91 8.52 -3.94
CA GLN A 12 -2.07 7.07 -4.02
C GLN A 12 -3.51 6.63 -3.73
N ASN A 13 -4.18 7.23 -2.75
CA ASN A 13 -5.60 6.97 -2.49
C ASN A 13 -6.48 7.34 -3.69
N VAL A 14 -6.28 8.52 -4.29
CA VAL A 14 -7.04 8.92 -5.49
C VAL A 14 -6.77 7.97 -6.66
N LEU A 15 -5.52 7.53 -6.85
CA LEU A 15 -5.18 6.56 -7.90
C LEU A 15 -5.86 5.21 -7.68
N LEU A 16 -5.96 4.73 -6.44
CA LEU A 16 -6.61 3.47 -6.11
C LEU A 16 -8.13 3.54 -6.22
N PHE A 17 -8.75 4.47 -5.49
CA PHE A 17 -10.20 4.51 -5.31
C PHE A 17 -10.93 5.38 -6.34
N GLY A 18 -10.29 6.46 -6.80
CA GLY A 18 -10.89 7.40 -7.75
C GLY A 18 -10.66 7.01 -9.21
N LEU A 19 -9.46 6.53 -9.53
CA LEU A 19 -9.04 6.24 -10.91
C LEU A 19 -8.82 4.75 -11.21
N GLY A 20 -8.94 3.87 -10.22
CA GLY A 20 -8.87 2.42 -10.42
C GLY A 20 -7.53 1.94 -10.99
N ARG A 21 -6.41 2.59 -10.67
CA ARG A 21 -5.09 2.17 -11.15
C ARG A 21 -4.85 0.72 -10.74
N PRO A 22 -4.52 -0.21 -11.66
CA PRO A 22 -4.58 -1.65 -11.38
C PRO A 22 -3.40 -2.21 -10.58
N ASN A 23 -2.23 -1.56 -10.67
CA ASN A 23 -0.98 -2.06 -10.11
C ASN A 23 -0.28 -0.98 -9.26
N LEU A 24 -0.85 -0.61 -8.12
CA LEU A 24 -0.29 0.37 -7.18
C LEU A 24 -0.33 -0.16 -5.74
N PHE A 25 0.80 -0.06 -5.04
CA PHE A 25 0.94 -0.50 -3.65
C PHE A 25 1.44 0.65 -2.76
N PRO A 26 0.65 1.13 -1.78
CA PRO A 26 1.04 2.23 -0.91
C PRO A 26 1.86 1.73 0.29
N ALA A 27 3.13 1.38 0.06
CA ALA A 27 4.01 0.77 1.07
C ALA A 27 4.25 1.60 2.36
N ALA A 28 3.97 2.91 2.30
CA ALA A 28 4.06 3.81 3.46
C ALA A 28 2.75 3.90 4.27
N ASP A 29 1.70 3.17 3.87
CA ASP A 29 0.42 3.17 4.57
C ASP A 29 0.49 2.38 5.88
N ILE A 30 0.18 3.04 6.99
CA ILE A 30 0.23 2.43 8.33
C ILE A 30 -0.81 1.33 8.50
N GLY A 31 -1.97 1.45 7.84
CA GLY A 31 -3.02 0.44 7.87
C GLY A 31 -2.54 -0.87 7.24
N ILE A 32 -1.95 -0.79 6.05
CA ILE A 32 -1.39 -1.96 5.36
C ILE A 32 -0.18 -2.53 6.12
N GLN A 33 0.70 -1.70 6.70
CA GLN A 33 1.78 -2.19 7.55
C GLN A 33 1.25 -2.99 8.75
N ASN A 34 0.19 -2.50 9.41
CA ASN A 34 -0.44 -3.20 10.52
C ASN A 34 -1.13 -4.51 10.07
N ALA A 35 -1.81 -4.48 8.92
CA ALA A 35 -2.45 -5.66 8.36
C ALA A 35 -1.42 -6.75 8.02
N ILE A 36 -0.32 -6.39 7.36
CA ILE A 36 0.75 -7.33 7.05
C ILE A 36 1.38 -7.87 8.32
N LYS A 37 1.68 -7.01 9.31
CA LYS A 37 2.16 -7.48 10.62
C LYS A 37 1.23 -8.54 11.22
N ARG A 38 -0.09 -8.29 11.19
CA ARG A 38 -1.10 -9.22 11.75
C ARG A 38 -1.20 -10.52 10.95
N HIS A 39 -1.29 -10.44 9.62
CA HIS A 39 -1.52 -11.59 8.75
C HIS A 39 -0.30 -12.51 8.62
N PHE A 40 0.90 -11.94 8.67
CA PHE A 40 2.16 -12.67 8.57
C PHE A 40 2.79 -12.98 9.95
N GLY A 41 2.12 -12.63 11.05
CA GLY A 41 2.59 -12.93 12.41
C GLY A 41 3.94 -12.28 12.75
N LEU A 42 4.21 -11.08 12.23
CA LEU A 42 5.49 -10.40 12.43
C LEU A 42 5.55 -9.78 13.83
N ASN A 43 6.73 -9.84 14.47
CA ASN A 43 6.96 -9.19 15.77
C ASN A 43 6.88 -7.65 15.65
N ASP A 44 7.46 -7.11 14.58
CA ASP A 44 7.55 -5.68 14.31
C ASP A 44 6.78 -5.28 13.05
N LYS A 45 6.53 -3.98 12.89
CA LYS A 45 5.95 -3.47 11.65
C LYS A 45 7.00 -3.62 10.54
N PRO A 46 6.63 -4.18 9.38
CA PRO A 46 7.56 -4.30 8.26
C PRO A 46 8.03 -2.91 7.80
N THR A 47 9.30 -2.80 7.47
CA THR A 47 9.85 -1.57 6.88
C THR A 47 9.30 -1.35 5.48
N LYS A 48 9.41 -0.13 4.96
CA LYS A 48 8.96 0.19 3.60
C LYS A 48 9.66 -0.71 2.55
N GLU A 49 10.91 -1.05 2.76
CA GLU A 49 11.70 -1.90 1.88
C GLU A 49 11.19 -3.34 1.90
N GLN A 50 10.89 -3.88 3.09
CA GLN A 50 10.27 -5.20 3.24
C GLN A 50 8.89 -5.24 2.57
N MET A 51 8.09 -4.20 2.77
CA MET A 51 6.77 -4.03 2.15
C MET A 51 6.87 -4.05 0.62
N LEU A 52 7.84 -3.33 0.05
CA LEU A 52 8.08 -3.31 -1.39
C LEU A 52 8.53 -4.67 -1.92
N GLU A 53 9.40 -5.39 -1.19
CA GLU A 53 9.84 -6.73 -1.58
C GLU A 53 8.68 -7.71 -1.60
N MET A 54 7.90 -7.77 -0.52
CA MET A 54 6.71 -8.64 -0.42
C MET A 54 5.69 -8.33 -1.53
N SER A 55 5.50 -7.05 -1.86
CA SER A 55 4.53 -6.65 -2.87
C SER A 55 4.81 -7.21 -4.26
N LYS A 56 6.07 -7.56 -4.59
CA LYS A 56 6.42 -8.11 -5.91
C LYS A 56 5.66 -9.39 -6.24
N GLU A 57 5.31 -10.20 -5.24
CA GLU A 57 4.55 -11.44 -5.40
C GLU A 57 3.12 -11.20 -5.87
N TRP A 58 2.56 -10.00 -5.62
CA TRP A 58 1.20 -9.64 -6.02
C TRP A 58 1.13 -8.88 -7.34
N HIS A 59 2.26 -8.71 -8.04
CA HIS A 59 2.27 -8.13 -9.38
C HIS A 59 1.55 -9.06 -10.38
N PRO A 60 0.71 -8.54 -11.31
CA PRO A 60 0.40 -7.13 -11.60
C PRO A 60 -0.86 -6.58 -10.89
N TYR A 61 -1.29 -7.18 -9.78
CA TYR A 61 -2.54 -6.89 -9.08
C TYR A 61 -2.33 -6.21 -7.73
N LEU A 62 -1.30 -5.38 -7.60
CA LEU A 62 -0.93 -4.69 -6.35
C LEU A 62 -2.07 -3.88 -5.72
N SER A 63 -2.93 -3.29 -6.54
CA SER A 63 -4.07 -2.50 -6.05
C SER A 63 -5.12 -3.37 -5.38
N TYR A 64 -5.36 -4.56 -5.94
CA TYR A 64 -6.26 -5.53 -5.32
C TYR A 64 -5.68 -6.01 -3.98
N ALA A 65 -4.40 -6.37 -3.93
CA ALA A 65 -3.75 -6.74 -2.68
C ALA A 65 -3.89 -5.62 -1.61
N SER A 66 -3.69 -4.36 -1.99
CA SER A 66 -3.90 -3.20 -1.11
C SER A 66 -5.33 -3.13 -0.57
N LEU A 67 -6.34 -3.34 -1.42
CA LEU A 67 -7.75 -3.36 -1.02
C LEU A 67 -8.09 -4.48 -0.04
N TYR A 68 -7.50 -5.67 -0.23
CA TYR A 68 -7.69 -6.80 0.68
C TYR A 68 -6.99 -6.59 2.03
N LEU A 69 -5.81 -5.98 2.04
CA LEU A 69 -5.08 -5.66 3.27
C LEU A 69 -5.75 -4.57 4.11
N TRP A 70 -6.59 -3.72 3.51
CA TRP A 70 -7.39 -2.73 4.24
C TRP A 70 -8.69 -3.27 4.84
N ARG A 71 -9.08 -4.52 4.56
CA ARG A 71 -10.24 -5.17 5.16
C ARG A 71 -9.89 -5.87 6.47
#